data_AF-A0A973TWT5-F1
#
_entry.id   AF-A0A973TWT5-F1
#
_cell.length_a   1.000
_cell.length_b   1.000
_cell.length_c   1.000
_cell.angle_alpha   90.00
_cell.angle_beta   90.00
_cell.angle_gamma   90.00
#
_symmetry.space_group_name_H-M   'P 1'
#
loop_
_entity.id
_entity.type
_entity.pdbx_description
1 polymer ?
#
loop_
_entity_poly.entity_id
_entity_poly.type
_entity_poly.pdbx_seq_one_letter_code
_entity_poly.pdbx_strand_id
1 'polypeptide(L)'
;MRKPIALLAIAAAIGALLVQTSAPALAHGSMVWPGSRTYLCYQDGRAGSGGGDLQPTNPACVAAVAQGGKQPLWDWYGNLISNAAGRHREIIPDGSLCGPTTKYDAYNLSRADWPVTQVTANASVTFKYNAWAPHPGTWEQYVTKDGFDVTKPLKWSDLEPVPFDKITN
;
A
#
# COMPACT_ATOMS: atom_id res chain seq x y z
N MET A 1 -9.22 -39.18 -54.19
CA MET A 1 -9.16 -39.15 -52.71
C MET A 1 -7.94 -38.34 -52.28
N ARG A 2 -8.11 -37.05 -51.93
CA ARG A 2 -7.04 -36.17 -51.46
C ARG A 2 -7.37 -35.75 -50.02
N LYS A 3 -6.44 -36.01 -49.11
CA LYS A 3 -6.59 -35.96 -47.65
C LYS A 3 -6.82 -34.52 -47.14
N PRO A 4 -7.89 -34.23 -46.37
CA PRO A 4 -8.03 -32.95 -45.66
C PRO A 4 -7.47 -33.09 -44.23
N ILE A 5 -6.19 -33.44 -44.08
CA ILE A 5 -5.55 -33.55 -42.75
C ILE A 5 -4.75 -32.27 -42.40
N ALA A 6 -4.53 -31.37 -43.36
CA ALA A 6 -3.68 -30.19 -43.16
C ALA A 6 -4.35 -29.05 -42.35
N LEU A 7 -5.66 -29.08 -42.11
CA LEU A 7 -6.39 -27.97 -41.48
C LEU A 7 -6.50 -28.05 -39.95
N LEU A 8 -6.25 -29.22 -39.34
CA LEU A 8 -6.33 -29.38 -37.88
C LEU A 8 -5.03 -29.03 -37.14
N ALA A 9 -3.89 -28.98 -37.82
CA ALA A 9 -2.60 -28.63 -37.21
C ALA A 9 -2.43 -27.11 -37.00
N ILE A 10 -3.12 -26.28 -37.79
CA ILE A 10 -3.00 -24.82 -37.69
C ILE A 10 -3.86 -24.25 -36.54
N ALA A 11 -5.00 -24.89 -36.24
CA ALA A 11 -5.89 -24.46 -35.15
C ALA A 11 -5.29 -24.71 -33.75
N ALA A 12 -4.49 -25.77 -33.58
CA ALA A 12 -3.80 -26.05 -32.31
C ALA A 12 -2.59 -25.12 -32.07
N ALA A 13 -1.99 -24.56 -33.12
CA ALA A 13 -0.86 -23.64 -33.01
C ALA A 13 -1.27 -22.20 -32.66
N ILE A 14 -2.52 -21.80 -32.96
CA ILE A 14 -3.06 -20.47 -32.62
C ILE A 14 -3.67 -20.45 -31.21
N GLY A 15 -4.03 -21.62 -30.66
CA GLY A 15 -4.54 -21.79 -29.30
C GLY A 15 -3.49 -21.69 -28.19
N ALA A 16 -2.19 -21.57 -28.53
CA ALA A 16 -1.14 -21.10 -27.61
C ALA A 16 -1.28 -19.58 -27.40
N LEU A 17 -2.49 -19.20 -27.00
CA LEU A 17 -2.93 -17.87 -26.65
C LEU A 17 -2.09 -17.42 -25.46
N LEU A 18 -1.04 -16.66 -25.77
CA LEU A 18 -0.47 -15.58 -24.96
C LEU A 18 -0.85 -15.66 -23.47
N VAL A 19 -0.28 -16.63 -22.75
CA VAL A 19 -0.25 -16.55 -21.29
C VAL A 19 0.80 -15.49 -20.98
N GLN A 20 0.39 -14.22 -21.04
CA GLN A 20 1.18 -13.11 -20.52
C GLN A 20 1.20 -13.28 -19.01
N THR A 21 2.15 -14.04 -18.50
CA THR A 21 2.49 -14.00 -17.09
C THR A 21 3.10 -12.63 -16.86
N SER A 22 2.30 -11.66 -16.38
CA SER A 22 2.85 -10.42 -15.85
C SER A 22 3.85 -10.82 -14.77
N ALA A 23 5.12 -10.47 -14.94
CA ALA A 23 6.10 -10.63 -13.87
C ALA A 23 5.55 -9.95 -12.61
N PRO A 24 5.73 -10.53 -11.41
CA PRO A 24 5.27 -9.88 -10.19
C PRO A 24 5.89 -8.49 -10.11
N ALA A 25 5.06 -7.45 -10.15
CA ALA A 25 5.52 -6.09 -9.96
C ALA A 25 5.83 -5.91 -8.47
N LEU A 26 7.11 -5.72 -8.15
CA LEU A 26 7.55 -5.37 -6.81
C LEU A 26 7.59 -3.84 -6.68
N ALA A 27 6.40 -3.23 -6.59
CA ALA A 27 6.29 -1.80 -6.39
C ALA A 27 6.76 -1.42 -4.97
N HIS A 28 8.00 -0.95 -4.87
CA HIS A 28 8.55 -0.43 -3.63
C HIS A 28 8.41 1.08 -3.60
N GLY A 29 7.70 1.57 -2.60
CA GLY A 29 7.55 2.98 -2.34
C GLY A 29 6.57 3.24 -1.22
N SER A 30 6.49 4.49 -0.80
CA SER A 30 5.49 4.95 0.15
C SER A 30 5.36 6.46 0.12
N MET A 31 4.23 6.96 0.60
CA MET A 31 4.03 8.36 0.92
C MET A 31 5.06 8.85 1.95
N VAL A 32 5.81 9.89 1.60
CA VAL A 32 6.76 10.58 2.49
C VAL A 32 6.27 11.96 2.93
N TRP A 33 5.28 12.53 2.23
CA TRP A 33 4.53 13.71 2.69
C TRP A 33 3.15 13.81 2.03
N PRO A 34 2.05 13.94 2.78
CA PRO A 34 1.89 13.50 4.17
C PRO A 34 2.42 12.08 4.35
N GLY A 35 3.23 11.83 5.38
CA GLY A 35 3.94 10.55 5.51
C GLY A 35 3.01 9.40 5.87
N SER A 36 3.29 8.19 5.36
CA SER A 36 2.60 6.97 5.81
C SER A 36 2.97 6.60 7.26
N ARG A 37 2.17 5.75 7.91
CA ARG A 37 2.47 5.25 9.27
C ARG A 37 3.85 4.57 9.34
N THR A 38 4.17 3.68 8.38
CA THR A 38 5.47 2.99 8.33
C THR A 38 6.62 3.96 8.15
N TYR A 39 6.50 4.94 7.26
CA TYR A 39 7.55 5.93 7.01
C TYR A 39 7.76 6.86 8.22
N LEU A 40 6.67 7.38 8.80
CA LEU A 40 6.78 8.28 9.95
C LEU A 40 7.33 7.54 11.19
N CYS A 41 6.94 6.29 11.41
CA CYS A 41 7.52 5.48 12.49
C CYS A 41 8.98 5.09 12.23
N TYR A 42 9.40 4.93 10.97
CA TYR A 42 10.80 4.75 10.62
C TYR A 42 11.61 6.01 10.94
N GLN A 43 11.09 7.19 10.59
CA GLN A 43 11.72 8.48 10.89
C GLN A 43 11.79 8.74 12.40
N ASP A 44 10.71 8.46 13.14
CA ASP A 44 10.68 8.52 14.61
C ASP A 44 11.71 7.57 15.23
N GLY A 45 11.76 6.32 14.76
CA GLY A 45 12.73 5.34 15.22
C GLY A 45 14.18 5.69 14.94
N ARG A 46 14.45 6.37 13.82
CA ARG A 46 15.78 6.89 13.51
C ARG A 46 16.16 8.05 14.43
N ALA A 47 15.22 8.97 14.69
CA ALA A 47 15.46 10.11 15.56
C ALA A 47 15.71 9.69 17.02
N GLY A 48 15.02 8.66 17.50
CA GLY A 48 15.28 8.08 18.82
C GLY A 48 16.53 7.19 18.89
N SER A 49 17.11 6.82 17.74
CA SER A 49 18.34 6.02 17.69
C SER A 49 19.59 6.89 17.81
N GLY A 50 20.57 6.45 18.60
CA GLY A 50 21.92 7.02 18.61
C GLY A 50 22.83 6.50 17.49
N GLY A 51 22.27 6.07 16.35
CA GLY A 51 23.00 5.45 15.24
C GLY A 51 23.04 3.91 15.24
N GLY A 52 22.24 3.26 16.08
CA GLY A 52 22.08 1.80 16.15
C GLY A 52 20.76 1.32 15.55
N ASP A 53 20.17 0.31 16.17
CA ASP A 53 18.82 -0.18 15.83
C ASP A 53 17.75 0.92 16.02
N LEU A 54 16.62 0.82 15.31
CA LEU A 54 15.52 1.79 15.43
C LEU A 54 14.99 1.80 16.85
N GLN A 55 14.81 3.00 17.41
CA GLN A 55 14.24 3.21 18.74
C GLN A 55 13.06 4.19 18.63
N PRO A 56 11.88 3.74 18.17
CA PRO A 56 10.70 4.60 18.12
C PRO A 56 10.37 5.12 19.51
N THR A 57 9.95 6.36 19.59
CA THR A 57 9.53 7.04 20.82
C THR A 57 8.07 7.46 20.79
N ASN A 58 7.47 7.58 19.60
CA ASN A 58 6.03 7.77 19.46
C ASN A 58 5.28 6.53 20.00
N PRO A 59 4.25 6.69 20.87
CA PRO A 59 3.59 5.55 21.50
C PRO A 59 2.91 4.57 20.53
N ALA A 60 2.32 5.05 19.43
CA ALA A 60 1.73 4.17 18.43
C ALA A 60 2.80 3.39 17.66
N CYS A 61 3.93 4.03 17.32
CA CYS A 61 5.05 3.37 16.68
C CYS A 61 5.69 2.31 17.59
N VAL A 62 5.84 2.60 18.89
CA VAL A 62 6.28 1.63 19.89
C VAL A 62 5.33 0.44 19.96
N ALA A 63 4.01 0.68 20.01
CA ALA A 63 3.01 -0.38 20.03
C ALA A 63 3.05 -1.24 18.75
N ALA A 64 3.19 -0.60 17.58
CA ALA A 64 3.29 -1.30 16.30
C ALA A 64 4.54 -2.19 16.24
N VAL A 65 5.68 -1.71 16.72
CA VAL A 65 6.91 -2.51 16.81
C VAL A 65 6.79 -3.63 17.83
N ALA A 66 6.11 -3.41 18.96
CA ALA A 66 5.87 -4.46 19.94
C ALA A 66 5.01 -5.61 19.36
N GLN A 67 4.08 -5.31 18.45
CA GLN A 67 3.23 -6.31 17.80
C GLN A 67 3.89 -6.95 16.56
N GLY A 68 4.47 -6.14 15.67
CA GLY A 68 4.92 -6.57 14.33
C GLY A 68 6.44 -6.61 14.14
N GLY A 69 7.22 -6.25 15.16
CA GLY A 69 8.67 -6.11 15.07
C GLY A 69 9.11 -4.86 14.29
N LYS A 70 10.43 -4.70 14.12
CA LYS A 70 11.04 -3.54 13.45
C LYS A 70 11.18 -3.69 11.94
N GLN A 71 11.09 -4.91 11.41
CA GLN A 71 11.28 -5.17 9.98
C GLN A 71 10.37 -4.33 9.07
N PRO A 72 9.09 -4.09 9.40
CA PRO A 72 8.24 -3.23 8.58
C PRO A 72 8.70 -1.77 8.53
N LEU A 73 9.49 -1.30 9.52
CA LEU A 73 10.10 0.03 9.49
C LEU A 73 11.37 0.05 8.63
N TRP A 74 12.20 -1.00 8.67
CA TRP A 74 13.34 -1.11 7.76
C TRP A 74 12.90 -1.22 6.30
N ASP A 75 11.76 -1.88 6.08
CA ASP A 75 11.12 -2.03 4.78
C ASP A 75 9.88 -1.12 4.68
N TRP A 76 9.96 0.13 5.16
CA TRP A 76 8.81 1.06 5.22
C TRP A 76 8.14 1.30 3.86
N TYR A 77 8.88 1.09 2.76
CA TYR A 77 8.48 1.19 1.37
C TYR A 77 7.94 -0.13 0.77
N GLY A 78 7.82 -1.20 1.56
CA GLY A 78 7.49 -2.55 1.08
C GLY A 78 6.06 -3.03 1.35
N ASN A 79 5.15 -2.13 1.74
CA ASN A 79 3.76 -2.50 2.03
C ASN A 79 2.95 -2.64 0.72
N LEU A 80 2.99 -3.83 0.13
CA LEU A 80 2.45 -4.13 -1.20
C LEU A 80 1.69 -5.46 -1.25
N ILE A 81 0.85 -5.63 -2.27
CA ILE A 81 0.17 -6.89 -2.61
C ILE A 81 0.49 -7.24 -4.07
N SER A 82 1.28 -8.29 -4.29
CA SER A 82 1.83 -8.61 -5.63
C SER A 82 0.78 -8.99 -6.67
N ASN A 83 -0.37 -9.52 -6.25
CA ASN A 83 -1.43 -10.04 -7.13
C ASN A 83 -2.74 -9.23 -7.04
N ALA A 84 -2.66 -7.95 -6.67
CA ALA A 84 -3.84 -7.12 -6.45
C ALA A 84 -4.69 -6.90 -7.72
N ALA A 85 -4.04 -6.62 -8.85
CA ALA A 85 -4.68 -6.42 -10.16
C ALA A 85 -5.96 -5.55 -10.10
N GLY A 86 -5.90 -4.45 -9.35
CA GLY A 86 -7.01 -3.49 -9.18
C GLY A 86 -8.14 -3.94 -8.25
N ARG A 87 -8.13 -5.18 -7.73
CA ARG A 87 -9.20 -5.77 -6.90
C ARG A 87 -9.12 -5.35 -5.43
N HIS A 88 -8.72 -4.11 -5.13
CA HIS A 88 -8.39 -3.65 -3.78
C HIS A 88 -9.52 -3.90 -2.77
N ARG A 89 -10.76 -3.53 -3.12
CA ARG A 89 -11.95 -3.71 -2.27
C ARG A 89 -12.38 -5.17 -2.09
N GLU A 90 -11.95 -6.06 -2.97
CA GLU A 90 -12.27 -7.49 -2.92
C GLU A 90 -11.29 -8.25 -2.03
N ILE A 91 -10.01 -7.88 -2.08
CA ILE A 91 -8.93 -8.65 -1.45
C ILE A 91 -8.42 -8.06 -0.12
N ILE A 92 -8.77 -6.81 0.19
CA ILE A 92 -8.39 -6.14 1.44
C ILE A 92 -9.65 -6.03 2.30
N PRO A 93 -9.77 -6.80 3.39
CA PRO A 93 -10.92 -6.71 4.28
C PRO A 93 -10.89 -5.41 5.10
N ASP A 94 -12.07 -5.02 5.58
CA ASP A 94 -12.22 -3.96 6.57
C ASP A 94 -11.31 -4.19 7.78
N GLY A 95 -10.70 -3.11 8.27
CA GLY A 95 -9.71 -3.15 9.35
C GLY A 95 -8.30 -3.51 8.90
N SER A 96 -8.08 -3.89 7.64
CA SER A 96 -6.75 -4.26 7.11
C SER A 96 -6.20 -3.30 6.04
N LEU A 97 -6.85 -2.15 5.84
CA LEU A 97 -6.52 -1.21 4.76
C LEU A 97 -5.10 -0.63 4.87
N CYS A 98 -4.58 -0.43 6.08
CA CYS A 98 -3.28 0.21 6.32
C CYS A 98 -2.10 -0.76 6.24
N GLY A 99 -2.35 -2.05 6.44
CA GLY A 99 -1.35 -3.12 6.48
C GLY A 99 -1.98 -4.45 6.07
N PRO A 100 -2.27 -4.68 4.78
CA PRO A 100 -3.07 -5.81 4.31
C PRO A 100 -2.33 -7.16 4.29
N THR A 101 -1.12 -7.22 4.87
CA THR A 101 -0.31 -8.44 4.92
C THR A 101 0.19 -8.69 6.33
N THR A 102 0.50 -9.94 6.67
CA THR A 102 1.00 -10.33 7.99
C THR A 102 2.19 -9.49 8.46
N LYS A 103 3.09 -9.10 7.54
CA LYS A 103 4.24 -8.26 7.86
C LYS A 103 3.85 -6.86 8.33
N TYR A 104 2.80 -6.27 7.76
CA TYR A 104 2.41 -4.88 8.02
C TYR A 104 1.14 -4.76 8.89
N ASP A 105 0.61 -5.87 9.41
CA ASP A 105 -0.67 -5.88 10.14
C ASP A 105 -0.69 -4.97 11.38
N ALA A 106 0.45 -4.82 12.07
CA ALA A 106 0.56 -3.92 13.22
C ALA A 106 0.26 -2.44 12.89
N TYR A 107 0.35 -2.04 11.61
CA TYR A 107 0.01 -0.69 11.17
C TYR A 107 -1.49 -0.49 10.95
N ASN A 108 -2.31 -1.51 11.18
CA ASN A 108 -3.77 -1.41 11.25
C ASN A 108 -4.27 -0.97 12.65
N LEU A 109 -3.40 -0.90 13.67
CA LEU A 109 -3.81 -0.55 15.04
C LEU A 109 -4.65 0.74 15.08
N SER A 110 -5.83 0.64 15.69
CA SER A 110 -6.79 1.74 15.83
C SER A 110 -6.41 2.62 17.02
N ARG A 111 -5.67 3.70 16.75
CA ARG A 111 -5.12 4.59 17.76
C ARG A 111 -5.18 6.04 17.31
N ALA A 112 -5.32 6.95 18.27
CA ALA A 112 -5.34 8.39 18.01
C ALA A 112 -3.96 9.06 18.10
N ASP A 113 -2.92 8.33 18.52
CA ASP A 113 -1.58 8.84 18.83
C ASP A 113 -0.51 8.43 17.79
N TRP A 114 -0.94 8.04 16.59
CA TRP A 114 -0.04 7.91 15.44
C TRP A 114 0.64 9.25 15.13
N PRO A 115 1.87 9.26 14.58
CA PRO A 115 2.43 10.48 14.00
C PRO A 115 1.52 11.01 12.89
N VAL A 116 1.25 12.31 12.89
CA VAL A 116 0.37 12.96 11.92
C VAL A 116 1.10 14.10 11.20
N THR A 117 0.68 14.36 9.96
CA THR A 117 1.05 15.58 9.24
C THR A 117 -0.12 16.54 9.29
N GLN A 118 0.09 17.77 9.75
CA GLN A 118 -0.93 18.80 9.72
C GLN A 118 -1.10 19.30 8.29
N VAL A 119 -2.35 19.34 7.82
CA VAL A 119 -2.75 19.89 6.52
C VAL A 119 -3.93 20.83 6.73
N THR A 120 -4.07 21.83 5.86
CA THR A 120 -5.15 22.80 5.93
C THR A 120 -6.25 22.43 4.94
N ALA A 121 -7.49 22.33 5.42
CA ALA A 121 -8.64 22.08 4.54
C ALA A 121 -8.74 23.17 3.45
N ASN A 122 -9.11 22.75 2.23
CA ASN A 122 -9.21 23.61 1.04
C ASN A 122 -7.91 24.31 0.59
N ALA A 123 -6.75 23.98 1.19
CA ALA A 123 -5.46 24.44 0.70
C ALA A 123 -4.88 23.49 -0.35
N SER A 124 -4.04 24.00 -1.25
CA SER A 124 -3.23 23.16 -2.13
C SER A 124 -2.20 22.36 -1.33
N VAL A 125 -2.15 21.05 -1.57
CA VAL A 125 -1.24 20.12 -0.90
C VAL A 125 -0.44 19.37 -1.96
N THR A 126 0.89 19.45 -1.90
CA THR A 126 1.77 18.68 -2.81
C THR A 126 2.16 17.36 -2.17
N PHE A 127 1.46 16.29 -2.54
CA PHE A 127 1.79 14.93 -2.11
C PHE A 127 3.17 14.52 -2.66
N LYS A 128 3.99 13.90 -1.80
CA LYS A 128 5.32 13.36 -2.14
C LYS A 128 5.33 11.87 -1.86
N TYR A 129 5.56 11.11 -2.92
CA TYR A 129 5.71 9.66 -2.87
C TYR A 129 7.17 9.30 -3.19
N ASN A 130 7.81 8.52 -2.32
CA ASN A 130 9.11 7.94 -2.65
C ASN A 130 8.89 6.68 -3.48
N ALA A 131 9.28 6.71 -4.76
CA ALA A 131 9.30 5.54 -5.62
C ALA A 131 10.67 4.87 -5.54
N TRP A 132 10.91 4.12 -4.46
CA TRP A 132 12.17 3.39 -4.23
C TRP A 132 12.55 2.52 -5.43
N ALA A 133 11.56 1.85 -6.00
CA ALA A 133 11.61 1.26 -7.34
C ALA A 133 10.53 1.92 -8.21
N PRO A 134 10.90 2.68 -9.26
CA PRO A 134 9.92 3.34 -10.14
C PRO A 134 9.13 2.33 -10.99
N HIS A 135 7.81 2.53 -11.07
CA HIS A 135 6.90 1.76 -11.92
C HIS A 135 5.85 2.67 -12.56
N PRO A 136 5.36 2.32 -13.77
CA PRO A 136 4.14 2.91 -14.30
C PRO A 136 2.94 2.43 -13.48
N GLY A 137 1.94 3.30 -13.31
CA GLY A 137 0.76 2.98 -12.55
C GLY A 137 -0.13 4.18 -12.29
N THR A 138 -1.16 3.94 -11.48
CA THR A 138 -2.13 4.95 -11.08
C THR A 138 -2.13 5.08 -9.57
N TRP A 139 -2.08 6.32 -9.07
CA TRP A 139 -2.30 6.66 -7.68
C TRP A 139 -3.75 7.09 -7.51
N GLU A 140 -4.43 6.51 -6.54
CA GLU A 140 -5.77 6.94 -6.10
C GLU A 140 -5.67 7.37 -4.63
N GLN A 141 -6.03 8.61 -4.33
CA GLN A 141 -5.99 9.12 -2.96
C GLN A 141 -7.40 9.30 -2.41
N TYR A 142 -7.62 8.68 -1.26
CA TYR A 142 -8.86 8.71 -0.52
C TYR A 142 -8.64 9.43 0.82
N VAL A 143 -9.71 10.00 1.35
CA VAL A 143 -9.75 10.60 2.68
C VAL A 143 -10.93 9.98 3.44
N THR A 144 -10.80 9.88 4.76
CA THR A 144 -11.91 9.45 5.62
C THR A 144 -13.01 10.51 5.64
N LYS A 145 -14.26 10.08 5.76
CA LYS A 145 -15.41 10.95 5.94
C LYS A 145 -15.32 11.74 7.25
N ASP A 146 -16.00 12.88 7.29
CA ASP A 146 -16.15 13.67 8.50
C ASP A 146 -16.70 12.82 9.66
N GLY A 147 -16.12 13.00 10.84
CA GLY A 147 -16.53 12.27 12.05
C GLY A 147 -15.99 10.84 12.17
N PHE A 148 -15.10 10.40 11.28
CA PHE A 148 -14.42 9.11 11.44
C PHE A 148 -13.70 9.00 12.81
N ASP A 149 -14.03 7.94 13.55
CA ASP A 149 -13.41 7.61 14.84
C ASP A 149 -12.12 6.82 14.62
N VAL A 150 -10.97 7.49 14.76
CA VAL A 150 -9.64 6.91 14.60
C VAL A 150 -9.30 5.79 15.60
N THR A 151 -10.11 5.62 16.65
CA THR A 151 -9.99 4.52 17.61
C THR A 151 -10.72 3.25 17.17
N LYS A 152 -11.37 3.26 16.00
CA LYS A 152 -11.98 2.08 15.36
C LYS A 152 -11.15 1.57 14.18
N PRO A 153 -11.26 0.27 13.84
CA PRO A 153 -10.64 -0.25 12.62
C PRO A 153 -11.18 0.47 11.38
N LEU A 154 -10.28 0.96 10.53
CA LEU A 154 -10.64 1.65 9.29
C LEU A 154 -11.32 0.68 8.30
N LYS A 155 -12.50 1.04 7.82
CA LYS A 155 -13.27 0.27 6.83
C LYS A 155 -13.31 0.98 5.49
N TRP A 156 -13.62 0.24 4.42
CA TRP A 156 -13.88 0.84 3.11
C TRP A 156 -15.04 1.84 3.14
N SER A 157 -16.05 1.59 3.99
CA SER A 157 -17.19 2.50 4.17
C SER A 157 -16.84 3.83 4.82
N ASP A 158 -15.69 3.92 5.49
CA ASP A 158 -15.26 5.11 6.23
C ASP A 158 -14.50 6.09 5.32
N LEU A 159 -14.06 5.65 4.14
CA LEU A 159 -13.47 6.49 3.11
C LEU A 159 -14.55 7.15 2.25
N GLU A 160 -14.23 8.32 1.70
CA GLU A 160 -15.01 8.90 0.60
C GLU A 160 -15.16 7.87 -0.55
N PRO A 161 -16.35 7.77 -1.18
CA PRO A 161 -16.66 6.67 -2.09
C PRO A 161 -15.83 6.69 -3.38
N VAL A 162 -15.26 7.85 -3.72
CA VAL A 162 -14.37 8.08 -4.86
C VAL A 162 -13.09 8.76 -4.39
N PRO A 163 -11.94 8.53 -5.06
CA PRO A 163 -10.71 9.22 -4.70
C PRO A 163 -10.84 10.71 -5.04
N PHE A 164 -10.32 11.58 -4.17
CA PHE A 164 -10.30 13.02 -4.41
C PHE A 164 -9.19 13.44 -5.39
N ASP A 165 -8.16 12.59 -5.54
CA ASP A 165 -7.10 12.74 -6.53
C ASP A 165 -6.80 11.39 -7.22
N LYS A 166 -6.61 11.43 -8.54
CA LYS A 166 -6.25 10.28 -9.36
C LYS A 166 -5.27 10.68 -10.46
N ILE A 167 -4.06 10.15 -10.41
CA ILE A 167 -2.97 10.48 -11.35
C ILE A 167 -2.37 9.19 -11.91
N THR A 168 -2.08 9.17 -13.21
CA THR A 168 -1.37 8.07 -13.89
C THR A 168 -0.06 8.61 -14.46
N ASN A 169 1.05 7.88 -14.28
CA ASN A 169 2.36 8.24 -14.82
C ASN A 169 2.78 7.39 -16.02
#